data_AF-K1SM87-F1
#
_entry.id   AF-K1SM87-F1
#
_cell.length_a   1.000
_cell.length_b   1.000
_cell.length_c   1.000
_cell.angle_alpha   90.00
_cell.angle_beta   90.00
_cell.angle_gamma   90.00
#
_symmetry.space_group_name_H-M   'P 1'
#
loop_
_entity.id
_entity.type
_entity.pdbx_description
1 polymer ?
#
loop_
_entity_poly.entity_id
_entity_poly.type
_entity_poly.pdbx_seq_one_letter_code
_entity_poly.pdbx_strand_id
1 'polypeptide(L)'
;MDVDRILAALASADSSLRSRGRTTPRYTVLGNVRWNRYNNIDRTTFFRNRVVFLSTYHAKRDAKVVTAFDSDYIESFGTLPTLYSYRGYDSALIFAPAMYGDIEYDLEDRRYTPLQTGYRFEQRDTGSNHVNGNWTRVNYNPDFTITIE
;
A
#
# COMPACT_ATOMS: atom_id res chain seq x y z
N MET A 1 1.55 -18.27 -14.04
CA MET A 1 2.83 -17.71 -13.54
C MET A 1 3.10 -18.32 -12.19
N ASP A 2 4.17 -19.10 -12.07
CA ASP A 2 4.56 -19.88 -10.88
C ASP A 2 5.19 -19.02 -9.77
N VAL A 3 4.54 -17.90 -9.41
CA VAL A 3 5.05 -16.97 -8.39
C VAL A 3 5.25 -17.69 -7.06
N ASP A 4 4.26 -18.50 -6.65
CA ASP A 4 4.33 -19.28 -5.42
C ASP A 4 5.57 -20.19 -5.38
N ARG A 5 5.84 -20.92 -6.47
CA ARG A 5 7.00 -21.81 -6.58
C ARG A 5 8.33 -21.06 -6.47
N ILE A 6 8.44 -19.88 -7.09
CA ILE A 6 9.65 -19.04 -7.00
C ILE A 6 9.85 -18.58 -5.57
N LEU A 7 8.80 -18.09 -4.91
CA LEU A 7 8.88 -17.60 -3.54
C LEU A 7 9.18 -18.73 -2.54
N ALA A 8 8.64 -19.93 -2.77
CA ALA A 8 8.94 -21.13 -1.98
C ALA A 8 10.39 -21.57 -2.15
N ALA A 9 10.92 -21.55 -3.39
CA ALA A 9 12.31 -21.89 -3.68
C ALA A 9 13.28 -20.91 -3.00
N LEU A 10 12.99 -19.60 -3.04
CA LEU A 10 13.78 -18.57 -2.36
C LEU A 10 13.79 -18.76 -0.84
N ALA A 11 12.62 -18.99 -0.23
CA ALA A 11 12.51 -19.24 1.20
C ALA A 11 13.26 -20.52 1.64
N SER A 12 13.20 -21.57 0.83
CA SER A 12 13.92 -22.82 1.06
C SER A 12 15.44 -22.65 0.97
N ALA A 13 15.91 -21.92 -0.06
CA ALA A 13 17.32 -21.61 -0.23
C ALA A 13 17.87 -20.78 0.95
N ASP A 14 17.15 -19.76 1.41
CA ASP A 14 17.53 -18.96 2.58
C ASP A 14 17.63 -19.83 3.84
N SER A 15 16.65 -20.69 4.06
CA SER A 15 16.64 -21.62 5.21
C SER A 15 17.81 -22.59 5.18
N SER A 16 18.15 -23.12 3.99
CA SER A 16 19.30 -24.01 3.81
C SER A 16 20.65 -23.30 4.02
N LEU A 17 20.74 -22.02 3.70
CA LEU A 17 21.95 -21.22 3.95
C LEU A 17 22.12 -20.93 5.45
N ARG A 18 21.03 -20.58 6.14
CA ARG A 18 21.02 -20.37 7.60
C ARG A 18 21.43 -21.64 8.35
N SER A 19 20.88 -22.80 7.98
CA SER A 19 21.19 -24.06 8.66
C SER A 19 22.65 -24.48 8.49
N ARG A 20 23.30 -24.07 7.39
CA ARG A 20 24.73 -24.31 7.13
C ARG A 20 25.66 -23.30 7.81
N GLY A 21 25.15 -22.39 8.65
CA GLY A 21 25.94 -21.36 9.33
C GLY A 21 26.57 -20.33 8.39
N ARG A 22 26.10 -20.24 7.13
CA ARG A 22 26.57 -19.22 6.20
C ARG A 22 25.87 -17.90 6.49
N THR A 23 26.58 -16.78 6.30
CA THR A 23 25.98 -15.45 6.28
C THR A 23 24.88 -15.42 5.22
N THR A 24 23.64 -15.17 5.65
CA THR A 24 22.48 -15.11 4.77
C THR A 24 22.62 -13.98 3.76
N PRO A 25 22.41 -14.25 2.45
CA PRO A 25 22.35 -13.19 1.47
C PRO A 25 21.16 -12.27 1.78
N ARG A 26 21.41 -10.96 1.80
CA ARG A 26 20.35 -9.95 1.94
C ARG A 26 19.67 -9.80 0.59
N TYR A 27 18.48 -10.36 0.45
CA TYR A 27 17.62 -10.14 -0.71
C TYR A 27 16.30 -9.51 -0.28
N THR A 28 15.68 -8.82 -1.23
CA THR A 28 14.34 -8.24 -1.13
C THR A 28 13.61 -8.60 -2.40
N VAL A 29 12.37 -9.06 -2.29
CA VAL A 29 11.55 -9.39 -3.46
C VAL A 29 10.60 -8.24 -3.74
N LEU A 30 10.69 -7.66 -4.93
CA LEU A 30 9.70 -6.69 -5.41
C LEU A 30 8.53 -7.44 -6.04
N GLY A 31 7.33 -7.22 -5.50
CA GLY A 31 6.13 -7.92 -5.92
C GLY A 31 5.05 -6.98 -6.47
N ASN A 32 4.09 -7.57 -7.18
CA ASN A 32 2.88 -6.87 -7.58
C ASN A 32 1.81 -7.00 -6.49
N VAL A 33 1.13 -5.90 -6.14
CA VAL A 33 0.02 -5.89 -5.15
C VAL A 33 -1.09 -6.90 -5.45
N ARG A 34 -1.26 -7.32 -6.71
CA ARG A 34 -2.23 -8.35 -7.11
C ARG A 34 -1.92 -9.72 -6.50
N TRP A 35 -0.68 -9.99 -6.08
CA TRP A 35 -0.31 -11.26 -5.43
C TRP A 35 -1.09 -11.50 -4.14
N ASN A 36 -1.54 -10.44 -3.45
CA ASN A 36 -2.44 -10.55 -2.28
C ASN A 36 -3.81 -11.17 -2.59
N ARG A 37 -4.19 -11.25 -3.87
CA ARG A 37 -5.46 -11.83 -4.34
C ARG A 37 -5.29 -13.26 -4.88
N TYR A 38 -4.06 -13.76 -4.96
CA TYR A 38 -3.80 -15.10 -5.46
C TYR A 38 -4.00 -16.12 -4.34
N ASN A 39 -5.01 -16.95 -4.48
CA ASN A 39 -5.38 -17.95 -3.47
C ASN A 39 -4.33 -19.05 -3.27
N ASN A 40 -3.44 -19.23 -4.25
CA ASN A 40 -2.40 -20.25 -4.23
C ASN A 40 -1.08 -19.78 -3.59
N ILE A 41 -0.99 -18.53 -3.12
CA ILE A 41 0.20 -18.04 -2.42
C ILE A 41 -0.08 -17.98 -0.93
N ASP A 42 0.74 -18.68 -0.14
CA ASP A 42 0.74 -18.51 1.30
C ASP A 42 1.30 -17.12 1.68
N ARG A 43 0.53 -16.34 2.45
CA ARG A 43 0.93 -15.02 2.93
C ARG A 43 2.17 -15.08 3.83
N THR A 44 2.42 -16.19 4.53
CA THR A 44 3.63 -16.32 5.36
C THR A 44 4.90 -16.22 4.51
N THR A 45 4.81 -16.63 3.25
CA THR A 45 5.90 -16.57 2.28
C THR A 45 6.33 -15.12 1.96
N PHE A 46 5.42 -14.14 2.05
CA PHE A 46 5.77 -12.74 1.87
C PHE A 46 6.71 -12.24 2.96
N PHE A 47 6.45 -12.59 4.22
CA PHE A 47 7.28 -12.21 5.36
C PHE A 47 8.66 -12.91 5.31
N ARG A 48 8.69 -14.20 4.96
CA ARG A 48 9.95 -14.95 4.81
C ARG A 48 10.86 -14.34 3.72
N ASN A 49 10.26 -13.91 2.61
CA ASN A 49 10.98 -13.37 1.46
C ASN A 49 11.18 -11.85 1.50
N ARG A 50 10.78 -11.17 2.59
CA ARG A 50 10.88 -9.71 2.71
C ARG A 50 10.24 -8.98 1.53
N VAL A 51 9.04 -9.42 1.15
CA VAL A 51 8.37 -8.89 -0.05
C VAL A 51 8.03 -7.42 0.16
N VAL A 52 8.30 -6.63 -0.87
CA VAL A 52 7.94 -5.22 -0.94
C VAL A 52 6.95 -5.05 -2.08
N PHE A 53 5.79 -4.50 -1.78
CA PHE A 53 4.81 -4.09 -2.78
C PHE A 53 4.84 -2.59 -2.99
N LEU A 54 4.80 -2.16 -4.25
CA LEU A 54 4.53 -0.78 -4.61
C LEU A 54 3.04 -0.66 -4.93
N SER A 55 2.34 0.11 -4.12
CA SER A 55 0.89 0.31 -4.24
C SER A 55 0.58 1.77 -4.50
N THR A 56 -0.46 2.02 -5.31
CA THR A 56 -1.05 3.36 -5.47
C THR A 56 -2.05 3.67 -4.35
N TYR A 57 -2.35 2.70 -3.48
CA TYR A 57 -3.26 2.86 -2.36
C TYR A 57 -2.98 1.88 -1.23
N HIS A 58 -2.96 2.36 0.00
CA HIS A 58 -2.90 1.54 1.19
C HIS A 58 -3.74 2.14 2.33
N ALA A 59 -4.49 1.28 3.01
CA ALA A 59 -5.19 1.59 4.25
C ALA A 59 -5.21 0.33 5.11
N LYS A 60 -4.53 0.38 6.26
CA LYS A 60 -4.40 -0.70 7.21
C LYS A 60 -5.41 -0.48 8.35
N ARG A 61 -6.30 -1.45 8.59
CA ARG A 61 -7.40 -1.28 9.56
C ARG A 61 -6.96 -1.10 11.02
N ASP A 62 -5.74 -1.51 11.37
CA ASP A 62 -5.15 -1.31 12.70
C ASP A 62 -4.48 0.07 12.85
N ALA A 63 -4.41 0.86 11.78
CA ALA A 63 -3.94 2.24 11.87
C ALA A 63 -5.02 3.11 12.50
N LYS A 64 -4.65 3.87 13.53
CA LYS A 64 -5.60 4.69 14.33
C LYS A 64 -6.56 5.54 13.49
N VAL A 65 -6.06 6.19 12.44
CA VAL A 65 -6.87 7.04 11.54
C VAL A 65 -7.89 6.22 10.73
N VAL A 66 -7.53 5.01 10.31
CA VAL A 66 -8.42 4.09 9.60
C VAL A 66 -9.41 3.46 10.57
N THR A 67 -8.98 3.11 11.79
CA THR A 67 -9.87 2.59 12.84
C THR A 67 -10.92 3.63 13.25
N ALA A 68 -10.55 4.91 13.34
CA ALA A 68 -11.48 6.00 13.62
C ALA A 68 -12.52 6.12 12.48
N PHE A 69 -12.06 6.19 11.23
CA PHE A 69 -12.95 6.18 10.07
C PHE A 69 -13.87 4.94 10.03
N ASP A 70 -13.34 3.74 10.30
CA ASP A 70 -14.12 2.51 10.35
C ASP A 70 -15.24 2.60 11.39
N SER A 71 -14.95 3.17 12.56
CA SER A 71 -15.92 3.34 13.64
C SER A 71 -17.04 4.30 13.25
N ASP A 72 -16.69 5.49 12.76
CA ASP A 72 -17.65 6.51 12.32
C ASP A 72 -18.52 6.00 11.15
N TYR A 73 -17.92 5.23 10.24
CA TYR A 73 -18.61 4.64 9.09
C TYR A 73 -19.61 3.56 9.53
N ILE A 74 -19.23 2.69 10.47
CA ILE A 74 -20.14 1.68 11.02
C ILE A 74 -21.29 2.34 11.78
N GLU A 75 -21.01 3.38 12.58
CA GLU A 75 -22.06 4.12 13.31
C GLU A 75 -23.06 4.76 12.34
N SER A 76 -22.56 5.36 11.25
CA SER A 76 -23.39 6.09 10.28
C SER A 76 -24.16 5.18 9.31
N PHE A 77 -23.55 4.06 8.89
CA PHE A 77 -24.05 3.23 7.78
C PHE A 77 -24.36 1.78 8.15
N GLY A 78 -24.07 1.36 9.39
CA GLY A 78 -24.35 0.00 9.88
C GLY A 78 -23.57 -1.12 9.19
N THR A 79 -22.51 -0.79 8.44
CA THR A 79 -21.74 -1.76 7.65
C THR A 79 -20.25 -1.47 7.71
N LEU A 80 -19.42 -2.51 7.49
CA LEU A 80 -17.98 -2.32 7.37
C LEU A 80 -17.65 -1.57 6.08
N PRO A 81 -16.77 -0.56 6.12
CA PRO A 81 -16.33 0.13 4.92
C PRO A 81 -15.58 -0.82 3.99
N THR A 82 -15.75 -0.56 2.70
CA THR A 82 -15.03 -1.26 1.63
C THR A 82 -13.77 -0.47 1.23
N LEU A 83 -12.93 -1.07 0.38
CA LEU A 83 -11.81 -0.35 -0.21
C LEU A 83 -12.26 0.89 -1.02
N TYR A 84 -13.46 0.84 -1.59
CA TYR A 84 -14.05 2.00 -2.28
C TYR A 84 -14.48 3.09 -1.31
N SER A 85 -14.96 2.72 -0.11
CA SER A 85 -15.31 3.68 0.94
C SER A 85 -14.08 4.50 1.37
N TYR A 86 -12.94 3.84 1.58
CA TYR A 86 -11.70 4.53 1.92
C TYR A 86 -11.22 5.48 0.82
N ARG A 87 -11.21 5.01 -0.43
CA ARG A 87 -10.81 5.84 -1.59
C ARG A 87 -11.77 7.00 -1.83
N GLY A 88 -13.07 6.79 -1.64
CA GLY A 88 -14.07 7.83 -1.76
C GLY A 88 -13.89 8.92 -0.70
N TYR A 89 -13.58 8.53 0.54
CA TYR A 89 -13.27 9.44 1.62
C TYR A 89 -12.02 10.27 1.34
N ASP A 90 -10.92 9.61 0.95
CA ASP A 90 -9.67 10.31 0.58
C ASP A 90 -9.91 11.30 -0.57
N SER A 91 -10.66 10.89 -1.61
CA SER A 91 -11.03 11.77 -2.73
C SER A 91 -11.86 12.97 -2.28
N ALA A 92 -12.85 12.77 -1.41
CA ALA A 92 -13.70 13.85 -0.92
C ALA A 92 -12.89 14.88 -0.12
N LEU A 93 -11.98 14.42 0.76
CA LEU A 93 -11.13 15.31 1.55
C LEU A 93 -10.11 16.10 0.72
N ILE A 94 -9.70 15.58 -0.43
CA ILE A 94 -8.78 16.27 -1.34
C ILE A 94 -9.53 17.27 -2.22
N PHE A 95 -10.57 16.82 -2.90
CA PHE A 95 -11.19 17.60 -3.98
C PHE A 95 -12.32 18.52 -3.50
N ALA A 96 -13.08 18.17 -2.46
CA ALA A 96 -14.18 19.03 -2.01
C ALA A 96 -13.70 20.41 -1.50
N PRO A 97 -12.58 20.52 -0.75
CA PRO A 97 -12.03 21.84 -0.41
C PRO A 97 -11.53 22.61 -1.64
N ALA A 98 -10.93 21.91 -2.60
CA ALA A 98 -10.40 22.52 -3.83
C ALA A 98 -11.49 23.07 -4.75
N MET A 99 -12.73 22.57 -4.66
CA MET A 99 -13.89 23.14 -5.38
C MET A 99 -14.21 24.58 -4.95
N TYR A 100 -13.81 25.00 -3.76
CA TYR A 100 -13.98 26.38 -3.28
C TYR A 100 -12.82 27.30 -3.67
N GLY A 101 -11.77 26.75 -4.29
CA GLY A 101 -10.60 27.47 -4.79
C GLY A 101 -10.41 27.27 -6.29
N ASP A 102 -9.17 27.45 -6.75
CA ASP A 102 -8.78 27.16 -8.13
C ASP A 102 -8.35 25.70 -8.23
N ILE A 103 -9.31 24.80 -8.47
CA ILE A 103 -9.05 23.35 -8.51
C ILE A 103 -7.96 22.94 -9.52
N GLU A 104 -7.71 23.76 -10.54
CA GLU A 104 -6.71 23.50 -11.57
C GLU A 104 -5.30 23.67 -11.00
N TYR A 105 -5.03 24.72 -10.21
CA TYR A 105 -3.68 25.03 -9.73
C TYR A 105 -3.49 24.85 -8.22
N ASP A 106 -4.55 24.89 -7.42
CA ASP A 106 -4.47 24.80 -5.95
C ASP A 106 -4.11 23.40 -5.43
N LEU A 107 -4.10 22.39 -6.29
CA LEU A 107 -3.70 21.03 -5.92
C LEU A 107 -2.19 20.79 -6.11
N GLU A 108 -1.50 21.65 -6.86
CA GLU A 108 -0.07 21.52 -7.17
C GLU A 108 0.80 21.78 -5.94
N ASP A 109 1.92 21.07 -5.85
CA ASP A 109 2.89 21.13 -4.74
C ASP A 109 2.35 20.88 -3.32
N ARG A 110 1.08 20.48 -3.20
CA ARG A 110 0.48 20.05 -1.94
C ARG A 110 0.60 18.55 -1.76
N ARG A 111 0.88 18.15 -0.52
CA ARG A 111 0.87 16.74 -0.10
C ARG A 111 -0.38 16.49 0.73
N TYR A 112 -1.18 15.52 0.31
CA TYR A 112 -2.37 15.09 1.03
C TYR A 112 -2.13 13.71 1.64
N THR A 113 -2.60 13.47 2.86
CA THR A 113 -2.58 12.13 3.48
C THR A 113 -3.78 12.01 4.40
N PRO A 114 -5.00 11.85 3.84
CA PRO A 114 -6.21 11.91 4.66
C PRO A 114 -6.34 10.69 5.57
N LEU A 115 -6.36 9.47 5.00
CA LEU A 115 -6.21 8.25 5.78
C LEU A 115 -4.73 7.85 5.95
N GLN A 116 -4.16 7.11 5.01
CA GLN A 116 -2.76 6.66 5.07
C GLN A 116 -2.02 6.76 3.74
N THR A 117 -2.75 6.82 2.63
CA THR A 117 -2.12 6.98 1.31
C THR A 117 -1.71 8.43 1.14
N GLY A 118 -0.42 8.65 0.87
CA GLY A 118 0.05 9.96 0.47
C GLY A 118 -0.31 10.25 -0.98
N TYR A 119 -0.73 11.47 -1.27
CA TYR A 119 -1.01 11.97 -2.61
C TYR A 119 -0.20 13.24 -2.86
N ARG A 120 0.36 13.34 -4.06
CA ARG A 120 0.98 14.57 -4.58
C ARG A 120 0.63 14.66 -6.05
N PHE A 121 -0.15 15.68 -6.39
CA PHE A 121 -0.60 15.90 -7.75
C PHE A 121 0.36 16.85 -8.45
N GLU A 122 0.80 16.47 -9.62
CA GLU A 122 1.71 17.26 -10.45
C GLU A 122 1.22 17.22 -11.90
N GLN A 123 1.30 18.35 -12.57
CA GLN A 123 1.18 18.43 -14.01
C GLN A 123 2.57 18.20 -14.63
N ARG A 124 2.70 17.22 -15.51
CA ARG A 124 4.01 16.89 -16.13
C ARG A 124 4.36 17.84 -17.27
N ASP A 125 3.35 18.22 -18.05
CA ASP A 125 3.46 19.16 -19.18
C ASP A 125 2.32 20.17 -19.10
N THR A 126 2.57 21.44 -19.44
CA THR A 126 1.55 22.49 -19.40
C THR A 126 0.31 22.10 -20.20
N GLY A 127 -0.86 22.11 -19.54
CA GLY A 127 -2.14 21.71 -20.15
C GLY A 127 -2.42 20.20 -20.16
N SER A 128 -1.57 19.38 -19.53
CA SER A 128 -1.82 17.95 -19.31
C SER A 128 -2.63 17.69 -18.03
N ASN A 129 -3.16 16.46 -17.87
CA ASN A 129 -3.85 16.09 -16.65
C ASN A 129 -2.90 16.08 -15.45
N HIS A 130 -3.39 16.54 -14.29
CA HIS A 130 -2.67 16.36 -13.02
C HIS A 130 -2.69 14.88 -12.63
N VAL A 131 -1.52 14.32 -12.32
CA VAL A 131 -1.37 12.91 -11.97
C VAL A 131 -0.81 12.80 -10.56
N ASN A 132 -1.34 11.86 -9.77
CA ASN A 132 -0.71 11.50 -8.51
C ASN A 132 0.62 10.78 -8.78
N GLY A 133 1.72 11.42 -8.44
CA GLY A 133 3.07 10.85 -8.57
C GLY A 133 3.47 9.92 -7.43
N ASN A 134 2.68 9.90 -6.35
CA ASN A 134 3.09 9.24 -5.12
C ASN A 134 2.79 7.73 -5.14
N TRP A 135 3.76 6.95 -4.65
CA TRP A 135 3.64 5.50 -4.49
C TRP A 135 3.87 5.15 -3.03
N THR A 136 3.08 4.21 -2.53
CA THR A 136 3.22 3.68 -1.18
C THR A 136 4.01 2.39 -1.23
N ARG A 137 5.11 2.34 -0.48
CA ARG A 137 5.92 1.14 -0.32
C ARG A 137 5.42 0.36 0.89
N VAL A 138 4.96 -0.86 0.65
CA VAL A 138 4.45 -1.76 1.68
C VAL A 138 5.46 -2.88 1.90
N ASN A 139 6.10 -2.88 3.07
CA ASN A 139 7.16 -3.82 3.43
C ASN A 139 6.60 -4.94 4.31
N TYR A 140 6.81 -6.19 3.91
CA TYR A 140 6.56 -7.37 4.75
C TYR A 140 7.86 -7.75 5.46
N ASN A 141 7.89 -7.61 6.78
CA ASN A 141 9.10 -7.82 7.56
C ASN A 141 9.21 -9.26 8.08
N PRO A 142 10.42 -9.80 8.32
CA PRO A 142 10.59 -11.18 8.80
C PRO A 142 9.96 -11.48 10.16
N ASP A 143 9.64 -10.45 10.95
CA ASP A 143 8.99 -10.52 12.26
C ASP A 143 7.45 -10.49 12.17
N PHE A 144 6.89 -10.71 10.97
CA PHE A 144 5.45 -10.65 10.69
C PHE A 144 4.82 -9.27 10.83
N THR A 145 5.62 -8.21 10.93
CA THR A 145 5.11 -6.83 10.85
C THR A 145 4.98 -6.37 9.40
N ILE A 146 4.04 -5.46 9.15
CA ILE A 146 3.88 -4.75 7.88
C ILE A 146 4.12 -3.27 8.14
N THR A 147 5.10 -2.68 7.49
CA THR A 147 5.41 -1.25 7.56
C THR A 147 5.14 -0.56 6.22
N ILE A 148 4.88 0.74 6.28
CA ILE A 148 4.52 1.58 5.14
C ILE A 148 5.51 2.74 5.07
N GLU A 149 6.01 3.03 3.87
CA GLU A 149 6.91 4.15 3.55
C GLU A 149 6.38 4.94 2.34
#